data_AF-A0AAW8TVC9-F1
#
_entry.id   AF-A0AAW8TVC9-F1
#
_cell.length_a   1.000
_cell.length_b   1.000
_cell.length_c   1.000
_cell.angle_alpha   90.00
_cell.angle_beta   90.00
_cell.angle_gamma   90.00
#
_symmetry.space_group_name_H-M   'P 1'
#
loop_
_entity.id
_entity.type
_entity.pdbx_description
1 polymer ?
#
loop_
_entity_poly.entity_id
_entity_poly.type
_entity_poly.pdbx_seq_one_letter_code
_entity_poly.pdbx_strand_id
1 'polypeptide(L)'
;MDKVGKIKRKIKREPDISLFEYEGFECVIARNNLGVLCGYLSFKLGHKLYGATIEYMETHFPYLPFHGGVTFANKGIYVDLQIITNDWYIGFDCAHSFDYIPAYENRIDGLEYRDHKYVKQRLKESVMYLIRNGVRGK
;
A
#
# COMPACT_ATOMS: atom_id res chain seq x y z
N MET A 1 26.04 -11.42 -10.28
CA MET A 1 25.56 -10.57 -9.16
C MET A 1 24.38 -11.27 -8.51
N ASP A 2 24.46 -11.55 -7.21
CA ASP A 2 23.48 -12.34 -6.47
C ASP A 2 22.09 -11.67 -6.38
N LYS A 3 21.07 -12.46 -6.00
CA LYS A 3 19.66 -12.02 -5.91
C LYS A 3 19.50 -10.85 -4.93
N VAL A 4 20.24 -10.88 -3.81
CA VAL A 4 20.23 -9.82 -2.79
C VAL A 4 20.72 -8.49 -3.35
N GLY A 5 21.85 -8.48 -4.05
CA GLY A 5 22.41 -7.28 -4.67
C GLY A 5 21.49 -6.68 -5.73
N LYS A 6 20.69 -7.50 -6.45
CA LYS A 6 19.72 -7.00 -7.45
C LYS A 6 18.62 -6.21 -6.76
N ILE A 7 18.13 -6.72 -5.62
CA ILE A 7 17.06 -6.08 -4.86
C ILE A 7 17.55 -4.86 -4.11
N LYS A 8 18.73 -4.89 -3.49
CA LYS A 8 19.33 -3.68 -2.89
C LYS A 8 19.48 -2.54 -3.90
N ARG A 9 19.93 -2.84 -5.13
CA ARG A 9 19.98 -1.85 -6.21
C ARG A 9 18.59 -1.38 -6.67
N LYS A 10 17.60 -2.26 -6.62
CA LYS A 10 16.22 -1.91 -6.97
C LYS A 10 15.61 -0.98 -5.94
N ILE A 11 15.69 -1.31 -4.65
CA ILE A 11 15.25 -0.48 -3.53
C ILE A 11 15.84 0.93 -3.66
N LYS A 12 17.16 1.05 -3.89
CA LYS A 12 17.84 2.34 -4.05
C LYS A 12 17.35 3.18 -5.25
N ARG A 13 16.75 2.55 -6.27
CA ARG A 13 16.25 3.22 -7.48
C ARG A 13 14.76 3.52 -7.42
N GLU A 14 14.02 2.83 -6.56
CA GLU A 14 12.59 3.06 -6.40
C GLU A 14 12.36 4.30 -5.53
N PRO A 15 11.35 5.11 -5.85
CA PRO A 15 11.00 6.24 -5.00
C PRO A 15 10.45 5.74 -3.66
N ASP A 16 10.73 6.48 -2.59
CA ASP A 16 10.16 6.22 -1.27
C ASP A 16 8.72 6.69 -1.16
N ILE A 17 8.32 7.69 -1.97
CA ILE A 17 6.92 8.13 -2.10
C ILE A 17 6.56 8.24 -3.57
N SER A 18 5.40 7.71 -3.93
CA SER A 18 4.81 7.87 -5.26
C SER A 18 3.31 8.12 -5.13
N LEU A 19 2.86 9.23 -5.70
CA LEU A 19 1.45 9.61 -5.77
C LEU A 19 0.96 9.40 -7.21
N PHE A 20 -0.24 8.84 -7.38
CA PHE A 20 -0.89 8.76 -8.68
C PHE A 20 -2.40 8.68 -8.53
N GLU A 21 -3.14 9.01 -9.59
CA GLU A 21 -4.58 8.80 -9.65
C GLU A 21 -4.91 7.61 -10.56
N TYR A 22 -5.96 6.87 -10.21
CA TYR A 22 -6.50 5.79 -11.03
C TYR A 22 -8.02 5.70 -10.86
N GLU A 23 -8.78 5.85 -11.94
CA GLU A 23 -10.26 5.82 -11.93
C GLU A 23 -10.91 6.77 -10.89
N GLY A 24 -10.31 7.95 -10.69
CA GLY A 24 -10.77 8.95 -9.72
C GLY A 24 -10.34 8.69 -8.26
N PHE A 25 -9.59 7.62 -7.99
CA PHE A 25 -9.01 7.33 -6.68
C PHE A 25 -7.58 7.84 -6.57
N GLU A 26 -7.29 8.60 -5.51
CA GLU A 26 -5.94 9.00 -5.14
C GLU A 26 -5.22 7.80 -4.52
N CYS A 27 -4.15 7.34 -5.18
CA CYS A 27 -3.32 6.23 -4.76
C CYS A 27 -1.97 6.73 -4.25
N VAL A 28 -1.52 6.18 -3.13
CA VAL A 28 -0.21 6.47 -2.55
C VAL A 28 0.57 5.18 -2.38
N ILE A 29 1.83 5.20 -2.78
CA ILE A 29 2.82 4.19 -2.44
C ILE A 29 3.85 4.87 -1.56
N ALA A 30 4.12 4.32 -0.38
CA ALA A 30 5.11 4.87 0.54
C ALA A 30 5.99 3.79 1.15
N ARG A 31 7.29 4.05 1.27
CA ARG A 31 8.22 3.19 2.00
C ARG A 31 8.17 3.50 3.48
N ASN A 32 8.08 2.47 4.31
CA ASN A 32 8.14 2.63 5.76
C ASN A 32 9.58 2.45 6.30
N ASN A 33 9.74 2.62 7.61
CA ASN A 33 11.04 2.52 8.28
C ASN A 33 11.67 1.11 8.24
N LEU A 34 10.90 0.07 7.88
CA LEU A 34 11.42 -1.29 7.67
C LEU A 34 11.98 -1.49 6.24
N GLY A 35 11.85 -0.48 5.39
CA GLY A 35 12.28 -0.50 4.00
C GLY A 35 11.30 -1.17 3.04
N VAL A 36 10.14 -1.63 3.51
CA VAL A 36 9.10 -2.21 2.65
C VAL A 36 8.20 -1.11 2.10
N LEU A 37 7.59 -1.36 0.93
CA LEU A 37 6.59 -0.48 0.35
C LEU A 37 5.19 -0.82 0.87
N CYS A 38 4.40 0.20 1.12
CA CYS A 38 2.99 0.12 1.51
C CYS A 38 2.14 0.82 0.44
N GLY A 39 0.90 0.38 0.29
CA GLY A 39 -0.06 0.96 -0.64
C GLY A 39 -1.28 1.52 0.08
N TYR A 40 -1.73 2.71 -0.30
CA TYR A 40 -2.88 3.38 0.31
C TYR A 40 -3.80 4.00 -0.75
N LEU A 41 -5.09 4.01 -0.46
CA LEU A 41 -6.09 4.84 -1.12
C LEU A 41 -6.46 5.99 -0.19
N SER A 42 -6.43 7.22 -0.72
CA SER A 42 -6.83 8.42 0.00
C SER A 42 -8.30 8.73 -0.24
N PHE A 43 -9.02 9.05 0.83
CA PHE A 43 -10.41 9.46 0.81
C PHE A 43 -10.55 10.81 1.52
N LYS A 44 -11.08 11.80 0.80
CA LYS A 44 -11.33 13.14 1.33
C LYS A 44 -12.57 13.17 2.21
N LEU A 45 -12.65 14.17 3.09
CA LEU A 45 -13.85 14.43 3.88
C LEU A 45 -15.08 14.54 2.97
N GLY A 46 -16.14 13.79 3.29
CA GLY A 46 -17.36 13.69 2.49
C GLY A 46 -17.43 12.46 1.57
N HIS A 47 -16.31 11.77 1.32
CA HIS A 47 -16.32 10.48 0.63
C HIS A 47 -16.91 9.38 1.53
N LYS A 48 -17.66 8.42 0.97
CA LYS A 48 -18.38 7.40 1.75
C LYS A 48 -17.48 6.46 2.57
N LEU A 49 -16.23 6.29 2.16
CA LEU A 49 -15.21 5.50 2.87
C LEU A 49 -14.33 6.36 3.78
N TYR A 50 -14.59 7.66 3.89
CA TYR A 50 -13.93 8.49 4.88
C TYR A 50 -14.34 8.03 6.29
N GLY A 51 -13.37 7.72 7.15
CA GLY A 51 -13.61 7.22 8.50
C GLY A 51 -13.89 5.71 8.57
N ALA A 52 -13.84 4.97 7.45
CA ALA A 52 -14.01 3.53 7.46
C ALA A 52 -12.90 2.84 8.27
N THR A 53 -13.26 1.95 9.19
CA THR A 53 -12.32 1.16 9.99
C THR A 53 -11.84 -0.08 9.23
N ILE A 54 -10.78 -0.74 9.73
CA ILE A 54 -10.34 -2.05 9.20
C ILE A 54 -11.50 -3.05 9.23
N GLU A 55 -12.17 -3.20 10.38
CA GLU A 55 -13.31 -4.11 10.55
C GLU A 55 -14.44 -3.82 9.56
N TYR A 56 -14.76 -2.55 9.33
CA TYR A 56 -15.77 -2.16 8.33
C TYR A 56 -15.35 -2.63 6.94
N MET A 57 -14.09 -2.41 6.57
CA MET A 57 -13.57 -2.80 5.25
C MET A 57 -13.55 -4.31 5.08
N GLU A 58 -13.11 -5.07 6.09
CA GLU A 58 -13.11 -6.54 6.05
C GLU A 58 -14.53 -7.10 5.96
N THR A 59 -15.49 -6.50 6.66
CA THR A 59 -16.89 -6.93 6.64
C THR A 59 -17.57 -6.66 5.31
N HIS A 60 -17.39 -5.46 4.73
CA HIS A 60 -18.12 -5.03 3.54
C HIS A 60 -17.37 -5.30 2.22
N PHE A 61 -16.05 -5.49 2.30
CA PHE A 61 -15.16 -5.72 1.16
C PHE A 61 -14.20 -6.90 1.45
N PRO A 62 -14.71 -8.10 1.81
CA PRO A 62 -13.88 -9.22 2.28
C PRO A 62 -12.91 -9.77 1.24
N TYR A 63 -13.10 -9.42 -0.04
CA TYR A 63 -12.25 -9.85 -1.15
C TYR A 63 -11.44 -8.70 -1.75
N LEU A 64 -11.27 -7.59 -1.02
CA LEU A 64 -10.43 -6.48 -1.45
C LEU A 64 -8.99 -7.00 -1.67
N PRO A 65 -8.42 -6.90 -2.88
CA PRO A 65 -7.16 -7.54 -3.26
C PRO A 65 -5.91 -6.79 -2.77
N PHE A 66 -6.01 -6.19 -1.58
CA PHE A 66 -4.83 -5.74 -0.86
C PHE A 66 -3.96 -6.92 -0.44
N HIS A 67 -2.65 -6.71 -0.50
CA HIS A 67 -1.68 -7.74 -0.13
C HIS A 67 -1.78 -8.02 1.36
N GLY A 68 -2.20 -9.23 1.71
CA GLY A 68 -2.47 -9.63 3.10
C GLY A 68 -3.74 -9.04 3.72
N GLY A 69 -4.57 -8.33 2.94
CA GLY A 69 -5.79 -7.68 3.43
C GLY A 69 -5.60 -6.21 3.81
N VAL A 70 -6.57 -5.64 4.53
CA VAL A 70 -6.53 -4.25 4.98
C VAL A 70 -5.75 -4.16 6.28
N THR A 71 -4.55 -3.59 6.25
CA THR A 71 -3.70 -3.44 7.44
C THR A 71 -3.60 -2.00 7.93
N PHE A 72 -4.21 -1.05 7.23
CA PHE A 72 -4.23 0.36 7.60
C PHE A 72 -5.61 0.99 7.36
N ALA A 73 -6.13 1.69 8.37
CA ALA A 73 -7.31 2.54 8.26
C ALA A 73 -7.22 3.70 9.26
N ASN A 74 -6.71 4.86 8.84
CA ASN A 74 -6.54 6.00 9.74
C ASN A 74 -6.46 7.33 8.98
N LYS A 75 -6.55 8.43 9.72
CA LYS A 75 -6.32 9.79 9.22
C LYS A 75 -4.82 10.04 9.06
N GLY A 76 -4.43 10.42 7.85
CA GLY A 76 -3.05 10.66 7.47
C GLY A 76 -2.20 9.38 7.39
N ILE A 77 -1.10 9.50 6.67
CA ILE A 77 -0.01 8.51 6.65
C ILE A 77 1.29 9.23 6.93
N TYR A 78 2.19 8.56 7.64
CA TYR A 78 3.49 9.10 8.02
C TYR A 78 4.56 8.56 7.09
N VAL A 79 5.31 9.46 6.45
CA VAL A 79 6.54 9.12 5.74
C VAL A 79 7.64 10.04 6.23
N ASP A 80 8.77 9.45 6.65
CA ASP A 80 9.89 10.17 7.27
C ASP A 80 9.45 11.11 8.41
N LEU A 81 8.53 10.63 9.25
CA LEU A 81 7.93 11.37 10.37
C LEU A 81 7.07 12.59 9.97
N GLN A 82 6.77 12.76 8.68
CA GLN A 82 5.88 13.81 8.19
C GLN A 82 4.53 13.23 7.77
N ILE A 83 3.45 13.90 8.17
CA ILE A 83 2.10 13.57 7.72
C ILE A 83 1.94 14.08 6.28
N ILE A 84 1.60 13.20 5.34
CA ILE A 84 1.40 13.59 3.93
C ILE A 84 0.14 14.45 3.78
N THR A 85 -1.00 14.01 4.32
CA THR A 85 -2.24 14.81 4.35
C THR A 85 -3.10 14.47 5.57
N ASN A 86 -4.20 15.22 5.75
CA ASN A 86 -5.25 14.96 6.73
C ASN A 86 -6.43 14.14 6.19
N ASP A 87 -6.30 13.52 5.01
CA ASP A 87 -7.32 12.63 4.45
C ASP A 87 -7.41 11.30 5.22
N TRP A 88 -8.47 10.54 4.98
CA TRP A 88 -8.60 9.19 5.49
C TRP A 88 -7.98 8.18 4.53
N TYR A 89 -7.08 7.34 5.02
CA TYR A 89 -6.37 6.37 4.22
C TYR A 89 -6.78 4.96 4.59
N ILE A 90 -7.08 4.14 3.58
CA ILE A 90 -7.21 2.69 3.71
C ILE A 90 -6.08 2.04 2.91
N GLY A 91 -5.36 1.07 3.47
CA GLY A 91 -4.18 0.53 2.83
C GLY A 91 -3.70 -0.81 3.36
N PHE A 92 -2.53 -1.18 2.88
CA PHE A 92 -1.82 -2.41 3.20
C PHE A 92 -0.30 -2.18 3.22
N ASP A 93 0.42 -3.03 3.94
CA ASP A 93 1.88 -3.07 3.96
C ASP A 93 2.42 -4.33 3.27
N CYS A 94 3.71 -4.30 2.89
CA CYS A 94 4.42 -5.47 2.36
C CYS A 94 5.45 -6.02 3.36
N ALA A 95 5.05 -6.22 4.61
CA ALA A 95 5.83 -6.92 5.65
C ALA A 95 5.10 -8.19 6.14
N HIS A 96 4.49 -8.95 5.22
CA HIS A 96 3.82 -10.20 5.53
C HIS A 96 4.79 -11.39 5.48
N SER A 97 4.32 -12.56 5.94
CA SER A 97 5.04 -13.83 5.77
C SER A 97 5.48 -14.01 4.32
N PHE A 98 6.75 -14.40 4.13
CA PHE A 98 7.42 -14.56 2.84
C PHE A 98 7.77 -13.27 2.08
N ASP A 99 7.45 -12.09 2.62
CA ASP A 99 8.01 -10.84 2.09
C ASP A 99 9.46 -10.66 2.54
N TYR A 100 10.29 -10.17 1.63
CA TYR A 100 11.63 -9.72 1.99
C TYR A 100 11.56 -8.34 2.65
N ILE A 101 11.92 -8.27 3.93
CA ILE A 101 11.94 -7.04 4.73
C ILE A 101 13.38 -6.52 4.82
N PRO A 102 13.73 -5.41 4.16
CA PRO A 102 15.12 -4.93 4.07
C PRO A 102 15.79 -4.65 5.43
N ALA A 103 15.02 -4.24 6.44
CA ALA A 103 15.56 -3.96 7.78
C ALA A 103 15.95 -5.23 8.57
N TYR A 104 15.35 -6.38 8.27
CA TYR A 104 15.57 -7.61 9.04
C TYR A 104 16.49 -8.59 8.32
N GLU A 105 16.42 -8.62 6.99
CA GLU A 105 16.95 -9.73 6.22
C GLU A 105 18.16 -9.36 5.36
N ASN A 106 19.29 -10.03 5.64
CA ASN A 106 20.48 -9.97 4.80
C ASN A 106 20.51 -11.09 3.74
N ARG A 107 19.58 -12.04 3.82
CA ARG A 107 19.39 -13.16 2.87
C ARG A 107 17.97 -13.12 2.32
N ILE A 108 17.74 -13.80 1.20
CA ILE A 108 16.46 -13.75 0.50
C ILE A 108 15.93 -15.13 0.08
N ASP A 109 16.45 -16.16 0.72
CA ASP A 109 16.06 -17.54 0.41
C ASP A 109 14.61 -17.73 0.84
N GLY A 110 13.74 -18.08 -0.11
CA GLY A 110 12.29 -18.20 0.10
C GLY A 110 11.52 -16.87 0.24
N LEU A 111 12.20 -15.71 0.21
CA LEU A 111 11.57 -14.40 0.36
C LEU A 111 11.42 -13.66 -0.96
N GLU A 112 10.40 -12.80 -1.03
CA GLU A 112 10.09 -11.96 -2.19
C GLU A 112 9.97 -10.49 -1.81
N TYR A 113 10.75 -9.61 -2.44
CA TYR A 113 10.59 -8.18 -2.26
C TYR A 113 9.42 -7.67 -3.11
N ARG A 114 8.40 -7.12 -2.44
CA ARG A 114 7.25 -6.48 -3.09
C ARG A 114 7.65 -5.08 -3.59
N ASP A 115 7.90 -5.03 -4.88
CA ASP A 115 8.43 -3.85 -5.55
C ASP A 115 7.34 -2.79 -5.85
N HIS A 116 7.76 -1.63 -6.37
CA HIS A 116 6.83 -0.55 -6.69
C HIS A 116 5.75 -0.96 -7.70
N LYS A 117 6.12 -1.76 -8.71
CA LYS A 117 5.19 -2.26 -9.74
C LYS A 117 4.13 -3.16 -9.11
N TYR A 118 4.51 -4.03 -8.19
CA TYR A 118 3.63 -4.92 -7.44
C TYR A 118 2.62 -4.12 -6.62
N VAL A 119 3.09 -3.16 -5.80
CA VAL A 119 2.20 -2.35 -4.96
C VAL A 119 1.24 -1.53 -5.82
N LYS A 120 1.74 -0.92 -6.91
CA LYS A 120 0.91 -0.19 -7.88
C LYS A 120 -0.17 -1.08 -8.49
N GLN A 121 0.17 -2.32 -8.85
CA GLN A 121 -0.77 -3.28 -9.42
C GLN A 121 -1.85 -3.68 -8.40
N ARG A 122 -1.49 -3.97 -7.15
CA ARG A 122 -2.46 -4.25 -6.07
C ARG A 122 -3.41 -3.08 -5.83
N LEU A 123 -2.91 -1.85 -5.81
CA LEU A 123 -3.75 -0.65 -5.69
C LEU A 123 -4.76 -0.54 -6.83
N LYS A 124 -4.32 -0.74 -8.08
CA LYS A 124 -5.23 -0.71 -9.24
C LYS A 124 -6.31 -1.80 -9.17
N GLU A 125 -5.93 -3.02 -8.82
CA GLU A 125 -6.90 -4.10 -8.66
C GLU A 125 -7.91 -3.81 -7.55
N SER A 126 -7.47 -3.23 -6.43
CA SER A 126 -8.35 -2.81 -5.35
C SER A 126 -9.30 -1.70 -5.75
N VAL A 127 -8.83 -0.71 -6.52
CA VAL A 127 -9.72 0.31 -7.10
C VAL A 127 -10.78 -0.33 -7.99
N MET A 128 -10.38 -1.23 -8.90
CA MET A 128 -11.35 -1.92 -9.76
C MET A 128 -12.35 -2.76 -8.96
N TYR A 129 -11.90 -3.41 -7.89
CA TYR A 129 -12.77 -4.15 -6.99
C TYR A 129 -13.79 -3.22 -6.29
N LEU A 130 -13.33 -2.10 -5.73
CA LEU A 130 -14.20 -1.12 -5.07
C LEU A 130 -15.25 -0.57 -6.05
N ILE A 131 -14.86 -0.26 -7.29
CA ILE A 131 -15.77 0.19 -8.36
C ILE A 131 -16.86 -0.85 -8.65
N ARG A 132 -16.47 -2.12 -8.80
CA ARG A 132 -17.44 -3.22 -9.03
C ARG A 132 -18.41 -3.40 -7.86
N ASN A 133 -18.01 -2.99 -6.66
CA ASN A 133 -18.84 -3.00 -5.44
C ASN A 133 -19.49 -1.64 -5.15
N GLY A 134 -19.65 -0.79 -6.17
CA GLY A 134 -20.43 0.46 -6.09
C GLY A 134 -19.74 1.59 -5.34
N VAL A 135 -18.42 1.52 -5.12
CA VAL A 135 -17.60 2.65 -4.62
C VAL A 135 -17.10 3.43 -5.82
N ARG A 136 -17.35 4.74 -5.83
CA ARG A 136 -16.83 5.63 -6.87
C ARG A 136 -15.61 6.36 -6.35
N GLY A 137 -14.74 6.79 -7.27
CA GLY A 137 -13.69 7.75 -6.94
C GLY A 137 -14.30 9.09 -6.53
N LYS A 138 -13.42 10.06 -6.27
CA LYS A 138 -13.81 11.45 -5.95
C LYS A 138 -14.86 11.99 -6.92
#